data_AF-A0A845GY74-F1
#
_entry.id   AF-A0A845GY74-F1
#
_cell.length_a   1.000
_cell.length_b   1.000
_cell.length_c   1.000
_cell.angle_alpha   90.00
_cell.angle_beta   90.00
_cell.angle_gamma   90.00
#
_symmetry.space_group_name_H-M   'P 1'
#
loop_
_entity.id
_entity.type
_entity.pdbx_description
1 polymer ?
#
loop_
_entity_poly.entity_id
_entity_poly.type
_entity_poly.pdbx_seq_one_letter_code
_entity_poly.pdbx_strand_id
1 'polypeptide(L)' 'LAALAAKRRAAAGAPRGARYAWTVFRSDHSAHDWLAEYAVTRQVEPPLQAFRMSEVAAAHVHVEERRLGRAVLLPNNF' A
#
# COMPACT_ATOMS: atom_id res chain seq x y z
N LEU A 1 34.36 7.81 -3.06
CA LEU A 1 34.79 6.48 -2.55
C LEU A 1 33.83 5.88 -1.50
N ALA A 2 33.31 6.67 -0.55
CA ALA A 2 32.38 6.19 0.49
C ALA A 2 31.08 5.53 -0.05
N ALA A 3 30.49 6.10 -1.11
CA ALA A 3 29.26 5.58 -1.72
C ALA A 3 29.40 4.18 -2.34
N LEU A 4 30.60 3.84 -2.85
CA LEU A 4 30.87 2.54 -3.46
C LEU A 4 31.04 1.44 -2.39
N ALA A 5 31.68 1.77 -1.28
CA ALA A 5 31.83 0.88 -0.14
C ALA A 5 30.46 0.57 0.52
N ALA A 6 29.58 1.57 0.63
CA ALA A 6 28.22 1.40 1.13
C ALA A 6 27.38 0.47 0.23
N LYS A 7 27.43 0.67 -1.10
CA LYS A 7 26.75 -0.21 -2.06
C LYS A 7 27.24 -1.66 -1.99
N ARG A 8 28.56 -1.86 -1.82
CA ARG A 8 29.15 -3.20 -1.69
C ARG A 8 28.73 -3.93 -0.41
N ARG A 9 28.62 -3.23 0.72
CA ARG A 9 28.11 -3.84 1.97
C ARG A 9 26.64 -4.23 1.87
N ALA A 10 25.80 -3.40 1.26
CA ALA A 10 24.39 -3.71 1.04
C ALA A 10 24.22 -4.95 0.13
N ALA A 11 25.02 -5.04 -0.95
CA ALA A 11 25.01 -6.20 -1.84
C ALA A 11 25.51 -7.49 -1.18
N ALA A 12 26.44 -7.40 -0.21
CA ALA A 12 26.95 -8.55 0.52
C ALA A 12 25.94 -9.16 1.51
N GLY A 13 24.91 -8.41 1.90
CA GLY A 13 23.83 -8.90 2.76
C GLY A 13 22.65 -9.54 2.02
N ALA A 14 22.64 -9.51 0.68
CA ALA A 14 21.56 -10.09 -0.11
C ALA A 14 21.74 -11.63 -0.23
N PRO A 15 20.66 -12.43 -0.03
CA PRO A 15 20.73 -13.87 -0.21
C PRO A 15 21.23 -14.24 -1.62
N ARG A 16 22.08 -15.27 -1.74
CA ARG A 16 22.54 -15.77 -3.05
C ARG A 16 21.32 -16.15 -3.90
N GLY A 17 21.08 -15.41 -4.99
CA GLY A 17 19.94 -15.59 -5.88
C GLY A 17 18.85 -14.53 -5.76
N ALA A 18 18.93 -13.59 -4.81
CA ALA A 18 18.03 -12.46 -4.71
C ALA A 18 18.30 -11.46 -5.86
N ARG A 19 17.62 -11.65 -6.99
CA ARG A 19 17.38 -10.58 -7.95
C ARG A 19 16.29 -9.70 -7.35
N TYR A 20 16.60 -8.46 -6.99
CA TYR A 20 15.57 -7.45 -6.70
C TYR A 20 14.80 -7.17 -7.99
N ALA A 21 13.90 -8.06 -8.37
CA ALA A 21 12.95 -7.85 -9.45
C ALA A 21 11.75 -7.13 -8.82
N TRP A 22 11.63 -5.83 -9.11
CA TRP A 22 10.40 -5.11 -8.83
C TRP A 22 9.44 -5.54 -9.93
N THR A 23 8.46 -6.39 -9.61
CA THR A 23 7.40 -6.72 -10.55
C THR A 23 6.55 -5.46 -10.74
N VAL A 24 6.78 -4.76 -11.84
CA VAL A 24 5.95 -3.64 -12.26
C VAL A 24 4.69 -4.25 -12.89
N PHE A 25 3.62 -4.32 -12.11
CA PHE A 25 2.30 -4.62 -12.67
C PHE A 25 1.92 -3.46 -13.59
N ARG A 26 1.70 -3.75 -14.88
CA ARG A 26 1.06 -2.78 -15.76
C ARG A 26 -0.38 -2.62 -15.31
N SER A 27 -0.89 -1.38 -15.29
CA SER A 27 -2.30 -1.14 -15.03
C SER A 27 -3.12 -1.82 -16.12
N ASP A 28 -3.78 -2.92 -15.76
CA ASP A 28 -4.73 -3.60 -16.62
C ASP A 28 -6.13 -3.04 -16.30
N HIS A 29 -6.65 -2.24 -17.21
CA HIS A 29 -7.96 -1.61 -17.05
C HIS A 29 -9.06 -2.66 -16.92
N SER A 30 -8.96 -3.77 -17.67
CA SER A 30 -9.95 -4.84 -17.60
C SER A 30 -9.95 -5.55 -16.24
N ALA A 31 -8.78 -5.68 -15.61
CA ALA A 31 -8.68 -6.22 -14.25
C ALA A 31 -9.28 -5.26 -13.22
N HIS A 32 -9.10 -3.94 -13.39
CA HIS A 32 -9.75 -2.94 -12.53
C HIS A 32 -11.28 -2.93 -12.71
N ASP A 33 -11.77 -3.02 -13.95
CA ASP A 33 -13.21 -3.07 -14.24
C ASP A 33 -13.85 -4.32 -13.64
N TRP A 34 -13.19 -5.48 -13.78
CA TRP A 34 -13.64 -6.72 -13.16
C TRP A 34 -13.63 -6.64 -11.63
N LEU A 35 -12.60 -6.03 -11.03
CA LEU A 35 -12.55 -5.81 -9.58
C LEU A 35 -13.68 -4.89 -9.09
N ALA A 36 -14.03 -3.86 -9.86
CA ALA A 36 -15.13 -2.96 -9.54
C ALA A 36 -16.49 -3.69 -9.59
N GLU A 37 -16.73 -4.47 -10.64
CA GLU A 37 -17.94 -5.30 -10.77
C GLU A 37 -18.04 -6.35 -9.65
N TYR A 38 -16.92 -6.98 -9.32
CA TYR A 38 -16.82 -7.96 -8.25
C TYR A 38 -17.06 -7.35 -6.86
N ALA A 39 -16.58 -6.13 -6.61
CA ALA A 39 -16.80 -5.44 -5.34
C ALA A 39 -18.29 -5.17 -5.09
N VAL A 40 -19.02 -4.73 -6.11
CA VAL A 40 -20.48 -4.49 -6.05
C VAL A 40 -21.25 -5.76 -5.73
N THR A 41 -20.87 -6.89 -6.34
CA THR A 41 -21.58 -8.17 -6.16
C THR A 41 -21.33 -8.82 -4.80
N ARG A 42 -20.22 -8.50 -4.13
CA ARG A 42 -19.87 -9.14 -2.86
C ARG A 42 -20.51 -8.51 -1.63
N GLN A 43 -20.95 -7.24 -1.66
CA GLN A 43 -21.54 -6.51 -0.50
C GLN A 43 -20.77 -6.65 0.84
N VAL A 44 -19.53 -7.14 0.84
CA VAL A 44 -18.70 -7.26 2.03
C VAL A 44 -17.80 -6.04 2.10
N GLU A 45 -18.37 -4.91 2.48
CA GLU A 45 -17.56 -3.79 2.90
C GLU A 45 -17.41 -3.84 4.43
N PRO A 46 -16.22 -4.15 4.99
CA PRO A 46 -15.94 -3.68 6.33
C PRO A 46 -16.14 -2.16 6.35
N PRO A 47 -16.71 -1.58 7.43
CA PRO A 47 -17.06 -0.17 7.45
C PRO A 47 -15.85 0.70 7.07
N LEU A 48 -16.02 1.58 6.10
CA LEU A 48 -14.97 2.52 5.72
C LEU A 48 -14.93 3.64 6.74
N GLN A 49 -13.76 3.87 7.33
CA GLN A 49 -13.51 5.03 8.19
C GLN A 49 -12.72 6.06 7.40
N ALA A 50 -13.39 7.14 7.02
CA ALA A 50 -12.74 8.26 6.36
C ALA A 50 -12.00 9.14 7.39
N PHE A 51 -10.81 9.60 7.00
CA PHE A 51 -10.00 10.58 7.71
C PHE A 51 -9.65 11.71 6.75
N ARG A 52 -9.67 12.95 7.23
CA ARG A 52 -9.14 14.09 6.49
C ARG A 52 -7.62 14.05 6.45
N MET A 53 -7.00 14.72 5.47
CA MET A 53 -5.54 14.87 5.44
C MET A 53 -4.94 15.40 6.76
N SER A 54 -5.65 16.31 7.45
CA SER A 54 -5.24 16.84 8.75
C SER A 54 -5.22 15.78 9.87
N GLU A 55 -5.85 14.63 9.66
CA GLU A 55 -6.03 13.55 10.63
C GLU A 55 -5.13 12.35 10.34
N VAL A 56 -4.06 12.52 9.56
CA VAL A 56 -3.14 11.44 9.16
C VAL A 56 -2.60 10.64 10.36
N ALA A 57 -2.32 11.31 11.49
CA ALA A 57 -1.86 10.65 12.71
C ALA A 57 -2.94 9.74 13.31
N ALA A 58 -4.21 10.17 13.30
CA ALA A 58 -5.33 9.36 13.77
C ALA A 58 -5.60 8.18 12.84
N ALA A 59 -5.47 8.37 11.53
CA ALA A 59 -5.57 7.29 10.54
C ALA A 59 -4.47 6.23 10.75
N HIS A 60 -3.23 6.65 11.04
CA HIS A 60 -2.12 5.75 11.34
C HIS A 60 -2.39 4.91 12.60
N VAL A 61 -2.84 5.53 13.69
CA VAL A 61 -3.21 4.82 14.93
C VAL A 61 -4.32 3.80 14.69
N HIS A 62 -5.34 4.14 13.88
CA HIS A 62 -6.42 3.22 13.54
C HIS A 62 -5.90 1.92 12.87
N VAL A 63 -4.92 2.05 11.98
CA VAL A 63 -4.30 0.91 11.28
C VAL A 63 -3.42 0.09 12.23
N GLU A 64 -2.56 0.74 13.01
CA GLU A 64 -1.67 0.09 13.98
C GLU A 64 -2.46 -0.73 15.02
N GLU A 65 -3.56 -0.18 15.52
CA GLU A 65 -4.42 -0.84 16.50
C GLU A 65 -5.38 -1.87 15.87
N ARG A 66 -5.35 -2.08 14.55
CA ARG A 66 -6.23 -3.00 13.82
C ARG A 66 -7.71 -2.78 14.12
N ARG A 67 -8.12 -1.51 14.25
CA ARG A 67 -9.52 -1.17 14.50
C ARG A 67 -10.39 -1.67 13.35
N LEU A 68 -11.64 -2.00 13.65
CA LEU A 68 -12.57 -2.57 12.67
C LEU A 68 -12.84 -1.54 11.55
N GLY A 69 -12.74 -2.00 10.30
CA GLY A 69 -12.94 -1.16 9.13
C GLY A 69 -11.67 -0.94 8.30
N ARG A 70 -11.78 -0.17 7.23
CA ARG A 70 -10.61 0.30 6.46
C ARG A 70 -10.48 1.81 6.62
N ALA A 71 -9.30 2.25 7.07
CA ALA A 71 -8.97 3.67 7.10
C ALA A 71 -8.72 4.20 5.69
N VAL A 72 -9.42 5.27 5.30
CA VAL A 72 -9.23 5.95 4.01
C VAL A 72 -8.88 7.40 4.28
N LEU A 73 -7.70 7.83 3.84
CA LEU A 73 -7.27 9.23 3.92
C LEU A 73 -7.74 9.97 2.67
N LEU A 74 -8.63 10.95 2.86
CA LEU A 74 -9.21 11.71 1.76
C LEU A 74 -8.33 12.92 1.42
N PRO A 75 -7.89 13.08 0.16
CA PRO A 75 -6.88 14.07 -0.22
C PRO A 75 -7.35 15.54 -0.14
N ASN A 76 -8.64 15.84 0.06
CA ASN A 76 -9.16 17.20 0.22
C ASN A 76 -10.43 17.24 1.09
N ASN A 77 -10.69 18.39 1.74
CA ASN A 77 -11.90 18.65 2.53
C ASN A 77 -13.16 18.51 1.66
N PHE A 78 -14.03 17.54 1.97
CA PHE A 78 -15.43 17.57 1.55
C PHE A 78 -16.23 18.46 2.51
#